data_AF-A0A644WF81-F1
#
_entry.id   AF-A0A644WF81-F1
#
_cell.length_a   1.000
_cell.length_b   1.000
_cell.length_c   1.000
_cell.angle_alpha   90.00
_cell.angle_beta   90.00
_cell.angle_gamma   90.00
#
_symmetry.space_group_name_H-M   'P 1'
#
loop_
_entity.id
_entity.type
_entity.pdbx_description
1 polymer ?
#
loop_
_entity_poly.entity_id
_entity_poly.type
_entity_poly.pdbx_seq_one_letter_code
_entity_poly.pdbx_strand_id
1 'polypeptide(L)'
;MPIRLQAYERLALFLERINPESIVIRMNQPGMSARELQAQLLQSIRMEFEHNLSQQVYISNAAWDMIKNAKEDIIRMINTAGSAMQPNATAIDLSTAIFEESLKMKEGILQKALVYLKNEGRQYLDA
;
A
#
# COMPACT_ATOMS: atom_id res chain seq x y z
N MET A 1 -8.04 -16.84 -19.90
CA MET A 1 -6.70 -16.24 -19.77
C MET A 1 -6.74 -14.73 -19.48
N PRO A 2 -7.47 -13.87 -20.23
CA PRO A 2 -7.37 -12.41 -20.06
C PRO A 2 -7.71 -11.89 -18.66
N ILE A 3 -8.78 -12.42 -18.07
CA ILE A 3 -9.29 -11.96 -16.76
C ILE A 3 -8.31 -12.27 -15.62
N ARG A 4 -7.58 -13.40 -15.70
CA ARG A 4 -6.58 -13.74 -14.68
C ARG A 4 -5.42 -12.75 -14.72
N LEU A 5 -4.82 -12.52 -15.88
CA LEU A 5 -3.72 -11.55 -16.03
C LEU A 5 -4.12 -10.15 -15.58
N GLN A 6 -5.34 -9.71 -15.94
CA GLN A 6 -5.88 -8.44 -15.48
C GLN A 6 -5.98 -8.35 -13.95
N ALA A 7 -6.32 -9.45 -13.26
CA ALA A 7 -6.35 -9.48 -11.80
C ALA A 7 -4.95 -9.27 -11.20
N TYR A 8 -3.90 -9.88 -11.76
CA TYR A 8 -2.51 -9.65 -11.35
C TYR A 8 -2.09 -8.20 -11.58
N GLU A 9 -2.42 -7.62 -12.73
CA GLU A 9 -2.11 -6.21 -13.04
C GLU A 9 -2.78 -5.25 -12.05
N ARG A 10 -4.07 -5.47 -11.75
CA ARG A 10 -4.83 -4.65 -10.80
C ARG A 10 -4.28 -4.73 -9.38
N LEU A 11 -3.88 -5.92 -8.94
CA LEU A 11 -3.30 -6.12 -7.62
C LEU A 11 -1.85 -5.61 -7.53
N ALA A 12 -1.08 -5.68 -8.62
CA ALA A 12 0.23 -5.03 -8.69
C ALA A 12 0.08 -3.51 -8.59
N LEU A 13 -0.88 -2.94 -9.31
CA LEU A 13 -1.20 -1.51 -9.23
C LEU A 13 -1.68 -1.10 -7.83
N PHE A 14 -2.47 -1.93 -7.16
CA PHE A 14 -2.85 -1.72 -5.77
C PHE A 14 -1.62 -1.58 -4.86
N LEU A 15 -0.67 -2.53 -4.94
CA LEU A 15 0.57 -2.49 -4.15
C LEU A 15 1.39 -1.23 -4.42
N GLU A 16 1.56 -0.85 -5.70
CA GLU A 16 2.28 0.38 -6.08
C GLU A 16 1.56 1.65 -5.59
N ARG A 17 0.22 1.65 -5.57
CA ARG A 17 -0.58 2.79 -5.09
C ARG A 17 -0.49 2.96 -3.58
N ILE A 18 -0.47 1.88 -2.80
CA ILE A 18 -0.38 1.98 -1.34
C ILE A 18 1.06 2.15 -0.84
N ASN A 19 2.05 2.11 -1.74
CA ASN A 19 3.44 2.41 -1.37
C ASN A 19 3.50 3.77 -0.62
N PRO A 20 4.12 3.84 0.57
CA PRO A 20 4.16 5.04 1.41
C PRO A 20 4.58 6.31 0.68
N GLU A 21 5.65 6.24 -0.12
CA GLU A 21 6.17 7.37 -0.90
C GLU A 21 5.13 7.83 -1.92
N SER A 22 4.56 6.87 -2.64
CA SER A 22 3.58 7.10 -3.68
C SER A 22 2.27 7.70 -3.13
N ILE A 23 1.73 7.15 -2.04
CA ILE A 23 0.45 7.59 -1.48
C ILE A 23 0.56 8.93 -0.76
N VAL A 24 1.66 9.20 -0.05
CA VAL A 24 1.89 10.47 0.63
C VAL A 24 1.95 11.61 -0.37
N ILE A 25 2.71 11.46 -1.47
CA ILE A 25 2.82 12.49 -2.50
C ILE A 25 1.45 12.80 -3.13
N ARG A 26 0.62 11.79 -3.37
CA ARG A 26 -0.72 12.01 -3.98
C ARG A 26 -1.72 12.66 -3.03
N MET A 27 -1.65 12.35 -1.74
CA MET A 27 -2.66 12.78 -0.76
C MET A 27 -2.29 14.06 -0.01
N ASN A 28 -1.00 14.42 0.06
CA ASN A 28 -0.58 15.63 0.75
C ASN A 28 -1.04 16.89 0.02
N GLN A 29 -1.77 17.76 0.72
CA GLN A 29 -2.24 19.05 0.22
C GLN A 29 -1.71 20.20 1.10
N PRO A 30 -1.45 21.39 0.52
CA PRO A 30 -0.99 22.54 1.29
C PRO A 30 -1.94 22.87 2.45
N GLY A 31 -1.36 23.08 3.64
CA GLY A 31 -2.11 23.50 4.84
C GLY A 31 -2.73 22.37 5.66
N MET A 32 -2.60 21.11 5.25
CA MET A 32 -3.10 19.98 6.05
C MET A 32 -2.32 19.80 7.37
N SER A 33 -3.06 19.45 8.41
CA SER A 33 -2.50 18.90 9.65
C SER A 33 -2.06 17.43 9.46
N ALA A 34 -1.18 16.96 10.35
CA ALA A 34 -0.78 15.55 10.39
C ALA A 34 -1.99 14.61 10.52
N ARG A 35 -2.98 14.99 11.33
CA ARG A 35 -4.17 14.18 11.59
C ARG A 35 -5.07 14.05 10.35
N GLU A 36 -5.25 15.13 9.60
CA GLU A 36 -6.01 15.11 8.35
C GLU A 36 -5.31 14.24 7.31
N LEU A 37 -4.00 14.39 7.15
CA LEU A 37 -3.23 13.56 6.23
C LEU A 37 -3.32 12.08 6.61
N GLN A 38 -3.10 11.73 7.88
CA GLN A 38 -3.22 10.36 8.36
C GLN A 38 -4.57 9.74 8.03
N ALA A 39 -5.67 10.46 8.33
CA ALA A 39 -7.02 9.99 8.04
C ALA A 39 -7.23 9.74 6.53
N GLN A 40 -6.76 10.66 5.69
CA GLN A 40 -6.89 10.55 4.24
C GLN A 40 -6.08 9.38 3.67
N LEU A 41 -4.85 9.15 4.15
CA LEU A 41 -4.02 8.01 3.74
C LEU A 41 -4.71 6.68 4.08
N LEU A 42 -5.18 6.52 5.32
CA LEU A 42 -5.85 5.29 5.77
C LEU A 42 -7.13 5.04 4.99
N GLN A 43 -7.92 6.08 4.72
CA GLN A 43 -9.14 5.97 3.93
C GLN A 43 -8.82 5.57 2.48
N SER A 44 -7.80 6.16 1.86
CA SER A 44 -7.39 5.83 0.49
C SER A 44 -6.93 4.37 0.36
N ILE A 45 -6.16 3.84 1.32
CA ILE A 45 -5.74 2.43 1.32
C ILE A 45 -6.95 1.49 1.39
N ARG A 46 -7.94 1.80 2.25
CA ARG A 46 -9.16 0.99 2.38
C ARG A 46 -9.96 0.97 1.08
N MET A 47 -10.19 2.12 0.47
CA MET A 47 -10.95 2.22 -0.79
C MET A 47 -10.24 1.50 -1.94
N GLU A 48 -8.91 1.65 -2.07
CA GLU A 48 -8.13 0.94 -3.09
C GLU A 48 -8.18 -0.59 -2.89
N PHE A 49 -8.16 -1.05 -1.64
CA PHE A 49 -8.29 -2.48 -1.32
C PHE A 49 -9.69 -3.01 -1.67
N GLU A 50 -10.75 -2.30 -1.26
CA GLU A 50 -12.14 -2.67 -1.57
C GLU A 50 -12.39 -2.73 -3.07
N HIS A 51 -11.87 -1.76 -3.84
CA HIS A 51 -11.97 -1.73 -5.30
C HIS A 51 -11.25 -2.91 -5.99
N ASN A 52 -10.27 -3.51 -5.33
CA ASN A 52 -9.52 -4.66 -5.86
C ASN A 52 -9.88 -5.98 -5.17
N LEU A 53 -10.82 -5.99 -4.20
CA LEU A 53 -11.15 -7.17 -3.41
C LEU A 53 -11.60 -8.36 -4.28
N SER A 54 -12.39 -8.10 -5.33
CA SER A 54 -12.88 -9.13 -6.23
C SER A 54 -11.77 -9.86 -7.00
N GLN A 55 -10.58 -9.27 -7.12
CA GLN A 55 -9.47 -9.87 -7.86
C GLN A 55 -8.90 -11.11 -7.14
N GLN A 56 -9.16 -11.28 -5.84
CA GLN A 56 -8.65 -12.42 -5.05
C GLN A 56 -9.01 -13.79 -5.64
N VAL A 57 -10.11 -13.90 -6.39
CA VAL A 57 -10.61 -15.18 -6.91
C VAL A 57 -9.76 -15.73 -8.07
N TYR A 58 -8.81 -14.93 -8.58
CA TYR A 58 -7.98 -15.26 -9.74
C TYR A 58 -6.51 -15.49 -9.41
N ILE A 59 -6.12 -15.36 -8.15
CA ILE A 59 -4.74 -15.53 -7.66
C ILE A 59 -4.69 -16.64 -6.62
N SER A 60 -3.50 -17.09 -6.23
CA SER A 60 -3.42 -18.07 -5.13
C SER A 60 -3.74 -17.44 -3.77
N ASN A 61 -4.13 -18.29 -2.83
CA ASN A 61 -4.28 -17.90 -1.42
C ASN A 61 -2.98 -17.32 -0.85
N ALA A 62 -1.82 -17.84 -1.27
CA ALA A 62 -0.53 -17.34 -0.82
C ALA A 62 -0.26 -15.91 -1.33
N ALA A 63 -0.51 -15.63 -2.61
CA ALA A 63 -0.46 -14.26 -3.14
C ALA A 63 -1.41 -13.33 -2.39
N TRP A 64 -2.63 -13.80 -2.11
CA TRP A 64 -3.64 -13.01 -1.44
C TRP A 64 -3.26 -12.67 0.01
N ASP A 65 -2.70 -13.63 0.74
CA ASP A 65 -2.21 -13.41 2.10
C ASP A 65 -1.06 -12.39 2.12
N MET A 66 -0.13 -12.44 1.15
CA MET A 66 0.93 -11.45 1.03
C MET A 66 0.39 -10.04 0.76
N ILE A 67 -0.65 -9.89 -0.06
CA ILE A 67 -1.30 -8.60 -0.33
C ILE A 67 -1.97 -8.05 0.93
N LYS A 68 -2.71 -8.88 1.68
CA LYS A 68 -3.33 -8.45 2.95
C LYS A 68 -2.27 -8.03 3.96
N ASN A 69 -1.20 -8.80 4.10
CA ASN A 69 -0.10 -8.49 5.02
C ASN A 69 0.59 -7.18 4.63
N ALA A 70 0.87 -6.96 3.34
CA ALA A 70 1.43 -5.69 2.87
C ALA A 70 0.53 -4.51 3.23
N LYS A 71 -0.78 -4.60 3.00
CA LYS A 71 -1.75 -3.56 3.35
C LYS A 71 -1.74 -3.25 4.86
N GLU A 72 -1.80 -4.28 5.70
CA GLU A 72 -1.81 -4.09 7.16
C GLU A 72 -0.50 -3.47 7.67
N ASP A 73 0.65 -3.83 7.07
CA ASP A 73 1.94 -3.24 7.43
C ASP A 73 2.03 -1.76 7.07
N ILE A 74 1.53 -1.35 5.91
CA ILE A 74 1.46 0.07 5.55
C ILE A 74 0.54 0.84 6.50
N ILE A 75 -0.63 0.29 6.84
CA ILE A 75 -1.53 0.88 7.83
C ILE A 75 -0.85 1.04 9.19
N ARG A 76 -0.14 0.00 9.64
CA ARG A 76 0.61 0.01 10.90
C ARG A 76 1.67 1.10 10.90
N MET A 77 2.47 1.19 9.83
CA MET A 77 3.50 2.23 9.66
C MET A 77 2.91 3.63 9.77
N ILE A 78 1.84 3.92 9.03
CA ILE A 78 1.16 5.22 9.06
C ILE A 78 0.66 5.55 10.47
N ASN A 79 0.08 4.57 11.18
CA ASN A 79 -0.40 4.77 12.54
C ASN A 79 0.73 4.98 13.56
N THR A 80 1.84 4.26 13.42
CA THR A 80 3.03 4.46 14.26
C THR A 80 3.59 5.86 14.07
N ALA A 81 3.77 6.31 12.82
CA ALA A 81 4.23 7.65 12.52
C ALA A 81 3.26 8.72 13.05
N GLY A 82 1.96 8.54 12.84
CA GLY A 82 0.92 9.46 13.33
C GLY A 82 0.85 9.54 14.85
N SER A 83 1.09 8.44 15.57
CA SER A 83 1.06 8.42 17.04
C SER A 83 2.22 9.18 17.68
N ALA A 84 3.31 9.39 16.95
CA ALA A 84 4.45 10.18 17.40
C ALA A 84 4.26 11.70 17.19
N MET A 85 3.18 12.12 16.52
CA MET A 85 2.94 13.52 16.16
C MET A 85 2.37 14.34 17.32
N GLN A 86 2.83 15.58 17.45
CA GLN A 86 2.24 16.57 18.36
C GLN A 86 0.89 17.08 17.81
N PRO A 87 -0.01 17.62 18.66
CA PRO A 87 -1.33 18.07 18.22
C PRO A 87 -1.33 19.15 17.12
N ASN A 88 -0.27 19.94 17.02
CA ASN A 88 -0.07 20.99 16.01
C ASN A 88 0.86 20.58 14.86
N ALA A 89 1.23 19.30 14.77
CA ALA A 89 2.08 18.79 13.71
C ALA A 89 1.42 18.95 12.34
N THR A 90 2.24 19.24 11.34
CA THR A 90 1.83 19.44 9.96
C THR A 90 1.84 18.13 9.17
N ALA A 91 1.17 18.13 8.02
CA ALA A 91 1.26 17.03 7.06
C ALA A 91 2.71 16.76 6.60
N ILE A 92 3.58 17.77 6.58
CA ILE A 92 5.00 17.62 6.24
C ILE A 92 5.75 16.85 7.33
N ASP A 93 5.46 17.13 8.60
CA ASP A 93 6.06 16.42 9.74
C ASP A 93 5.72 14.93 9.69
N LEU A 94 4.45 14.61 9.46
CA LEU A 94 4.00 13.22 9.31
C LEU A 94 4.61 12.55 8.08
N SER A 95 4.66 13.26 6.94
CA SER A 95 5.26 12.73 5.69
C SER A 95 6.72 12.33 5.91
N THR A 96 7.49 13.18 6.59
CA THR A 96 8.89 12.91 6.95
C THR A 96 8.99 11.66 7.83
N ALA A 97 8.17 11.58 8.89
CA ALA A 97 8.17 10.41 9.78
C ALA A 97 7.81 9.11 9.04
N ILE A 98 6.83 9.13 8.13
CA ILE A 98 6.48 7.97 7.31
C ILE A 98 7.66 7.53 6.42
N PHE A 99 8.38 8.47 5.80
CA PHE A 99 9.54 8.14 4.97
C PHE A 99 10.70 7.61 5.80
N GLU A 100 10.94 8.14 6.99
CA GLU A 100 11.95 7.59 7.90
C GLU A 100 11.61 6.15 8.33
N GLU A 101 10.34 5.86 8.60
CA GLU A 101 9.89 4.50 8.92
C GLU A 101 9.97 3.57 7.71
N SER A 102 9.68 4.05 6.49
CA SER A 102 9.79 3.23 5.27
C SER A 102 11.23 2.83 4.97
N LEU A 103 12.21 3.71 5.24
CA LEU A 103 13.64 3.42 5.07
C LEU A 103 14.15 2.34 6.04
N LYS A 104 13.56 2.23 7.24
CA LYS A 104 13.92 1.20 8.24
C LYS A 104 13.47 -0.20 7.82
N MET A 105 12.42 -0.30 7.00
CA MET A 105 11.96 -1.57 6.45
C MET A 105 12.85 -2.03 5.28
N LYS A 106 14.05 -2.55 5.59
CA LYS A 106 14.91 -3.23 4.59
C LYS A 106 14.13 -4.43 4.00
N GLU A 107 13.84 -4.34 2.70
CA GLU A 107 12.95 -5.23 1.94
C GLU A 107 11.50 -5.28 2.47
N GLY A 108 10.78 -4.17 2.29
CA GLY A 108 9.37 -4.07 2.68
C GLY A 108 8.50 -5.20 2.15
N ILE A 109 7.57 -5.67 2.98
CA ILE A 109 6.59 -6.73 2.67
C ILE A 109 5.87 -6.45 1.34
N LEU A 110 5.67 -5.18 1.00
CA LEU A 110 5.10 -4.72 -0.27
C LEU A 110 5.91 -5.21 -1.48
N GLN A 111 7.23 -5.05 -1.46
CA GLN A 111 8.08 -5.51 -2.56
C GLN A 111 8.06 -7.04 -2.68
N LYS A 112 8.05 -7.75 -1.56
CA LYS A 112 7.93 -9.22 -1.55
C LYS A 112 6.60 -9.67 -2.14
N ALA A 113 5.49 -9.02 -1.77
CA ALA A 113 4.17 -9.29 -2.34
C ALA A 113 4.15 -9.02 -3.85
N LEU A 114 4.76 -7.91 -4.29
CA LEU A 114 4.82 -7.53 -5.70
C LEU A 114 5.62 -8.54 -6.54
N VAL A 115 6.79 -8.97 -6.04
CA VAL A 115 7.62 -9.98 -6.71
C VAL A 115 6.89 -11.32 -6.79
N TYR A 116 6.25 -11.75 -5.69
CA TYR A 116 5.46 -12.98 -5.68
C TYR A 116 4.34 -12.93 -6.73
N LEU A 117 3.56 -11.85 -6.73
CA LEU A 117 2.45 -11.64 -7.66
C LEU A 117 2.92 -11.61 -9.13
N LYS A 118 4.05 -10.97 -9.42
CA LYS A 118 4.67 -10.96 -10.76
C LYS A 118 5.09 -12.36 -11.21
N ASN A 119 5.71 -13.14 -10.32
CA ASN A 119 6.18 -14.48 -10.65
C ASN A 119 5.02 -15.45 -10.87
N GLU A 120 3.98 -15.37 -10.02
CA GLU A 120 2.76 -16.17 -10.19
C GLU A 120 2.04 -15.81 -11.50
N GLY A 121 1.86 -14.51 -11.79
CA GLY A 121 1.23 -14.05 -13.02
C GLY A 121 1.95 -14.50 -14.29
N ARG A 122 3.29 -14.52 -14.28
CA ARG A 122 4.11 -14.99 -15.43
C ARG A 122 3.88 -16.46 -15.78
N GLN A 123 3.59 -17.32 -14.80
CA GLN A 123 3.28 -18.73 -15.08
C GLN A 123 2.05 -18.89 -15.98
N TYR A 124 1.18 -17.90 -16.04
CA TYR A 124 0.01 -17.87 -16.93
C TYR A 124 0.24 -17.12 -18.25
N LEU A 125 1.40 -16.47 -18.43
CA LEU A 125 1.82 -15.92 -19.72
C LEU A 125 2.51 -16.98 -20.58
N ASP A 126 3.23 -17.90 -19.95
CA ASP A 126 4.03 -18.93 -20.61
C ASP A 126 3.25 -20.26 -20.85
N ALA A 127 1.97 -20.33 -20.46
CA ALA A 127 1.10 -21.49 -20.54
C ALA A 127 -0.04 -21.30 -21.55
#